data_AF-A0A536ZFX2-F1
#
_entry.id   AF-A0A536ZFX2-F1
#
_cell.length_a   1.000
_cell.length_b   1.000
_cell.length_c   1.000
_cell.angle_alpha   90.00
_cell.angle_beta   90.00
_cell.angle_gamma   90.00
#
_symmetry.space_group_name_H-M   'P 1'
#
loop_
_entity.id
_entity.type
_entity.pdbx_description
1 polymer ?
#
loop_
_entity_poly.entity_id
_entity_poly.type
_entity_poly.pdbx_seq_one_letter_code
_entity_poly.pdbx_strand_id
1 'polypeptide(L)' 'TEIGQRFGVELTGVPCIGDSVRDLQAAEAVGAQPILVLTGKGEKTLREGKFPKNTVIFPDLAFAVTALLAGD' A
#
# COMPACT_ATOMS: atom_id res chain seq x y z
N THR A 1 -1.75 -4.43 15.48
CA THR A 1 -3.02 -4.72 14.77
C THR A 1 -3.21 -6.22 14.65
N GLU A 2 -4.45 -6.68 14.41
CA GLU A 2 -4.79 -8.11 14.39
C GLU A 2 -3.87 -8.93 13.46
N ILE A 3 -3.58 -8.43 12.24
CA ILE A 3 -2.70 -9.11 11.27
C ILE A 3 -1.30 -9.32 11.85
N GLY A 4 -0.62 -8.27 12.33
CA GLY A 4 0.73 -8.41 12.89
C GLY A 4 0.78 -9.35 14.09
N GLN A 5 -0.21 -9.30 14.97
CA GLN A 5 -0.32 -10.21 16.12
C GLN A 5 -0.55 -11.66 15.69
N ARG A 6 -1.42 -11.88 14.72
CA ARG A 6 -1.78 -13.21 14.21
C ARG A 6 -0.63 -13.89 13.51
N PHE A 7 0.20 -13.14 12.79
CA PHE A 7 1.35 -13.66 12.06
C PHE A 7 2.67 -13.55 12.83
N GLY A 8 2.68 -12.92 14.01
CA GLY A 8 3.88 -12.74 14.82
C GLY A 8 4.93 -11.84 14.15
N VAL A 9 4.48 -10.88 13.34
CA VAL A 9 5.35 -9.97 12.56
C VAL A 9 5.10 -8.51 12.93
N GLU A 10 6.17 -7.74 12.89
CA GLU A 10 6.14 -6.29 12.95
C GLU A 10 5.76 -5.76 11.56
N LEU A 11 4.87 -4.77 11.49
CA LEU A 11 4.32 -4.30 10.20
C LEU A 11 5.10 -3.13 9.62
N THR A 12 6.09 -2.57 10.32
CA THR A 12 6.85 -1.43 9.82
C THR A 12 7.58 -1.81 8.54
N GLY A 13 7.38 -1.00 7.51
CA GLY A 13 7.96 -1.22 6.18
C GLY A 13 7.36 -2.39 5.40
N VAL A 14 6.44 -3.17 5.97
CA VAL A 14 5.77 -4.25 5.24
C VAL A 14 4.92 -3.64 4.11
N PRO A 15 5.07 -4.08 2.84
CA PRO A 15 4.26 -3.60 1.74
C PRO A 15 2.76 -3.85 1.98
N CYS A 16 1.94 -2.80 1.89
CA CYS A 16 0.50 -2.88 2.00
C CYS A 16 -0.16 -2.24 0.76
N ILE A 17 -0.73 -3.09 -0.10
CA ILE A 17 -1.25 -2.70 -1.41
C ILE A 17 -2.76 -2.49 -1.35
N GLY A 18 -3.25 -1.38 -1.88
CA GLY A 18 -4.68 -1.07 -1.99
C GLY A 18 -5.01 -0.09 -3.11
N ASP A 19 -6.30 0.05 -3.44
CA ASP A 19 -6.81 0.97 -4.47
C ASP A 19 -7.55 2.19 -3.87
N SER A 20 -7.74 2.21 -2.54
CA SER A 20 -8.54 3.22 -1.86
C SER A 20 -7.76 3.93 -0.74
N VAL A 21 -8.07 5.22 -0.51
CA VAL A 21 -7.42 6.05 0.51
C VAL A 21 -7.41 5.39 1.89
N ARG A 22 -8.52 4.73 2.28
CA ARG A 22 -8.64 4.07 3.59
C ARG A 22 -7.62 2.94 3.78
N ASP A 23 -7.26 2.22 2.71
CA ASP A 23 -6.31 1.11 2.79
C ASP A 23 -4.91 1.67 3.05
N LEU A 24 -4.55 2.75 2.34
CA LEU A 24 -3.27 3.43 2.46
C LEU A 24 -3.10 4.11 3.82
N GLN A 25 -4.16 4.76 4.33
CA GLN A 25 -4.16 5.35 5.68
C GLN A 25 -4.04 4.28 6.78
N ALA A 26 -4.70 3.14 6.60
CA ALA A 26 -4.58 2.02 7.54
C ALA A 26 -3.14 1.46 7.55
N ALA A 27 -2.47 1.39 6.40
CA ALA A 27 -1.08 1.01 6.29
C ALA A 27 -0.15 2.00 7.03
N GLU A 28 -0.29 3.30 6.77
CA GLU A 28 0.50 4.35 7.45
C GLU A 28 0.31 4.31 8.97
N ALA A 29 -0.93 4.12 9.45
CA ALA A 29 -1.24 4.09 10.88
C ALA A 29 -0.53 2.95 11.65
N VAL A 30 -0.05 1.92 10.95
CA VAL A 30 0.67 0.79 11.55
C VAL A 30 2.15 0.75 11.16
N GLY A 31 2.65 1.78 10.49
CA GLY A 31 4.03 1.87 10.02
C GLY A 31 4.33 1.07 8.74
N ALA A 32 3.32 0.40 8.15
CA ALA A 32 3.48 -0.32 6.90
C ALA A 32 3.79 0.62 5.73
N GLN A 33 4.32 0.08 4.63
CA GLN A 33 4.61 0.83 3.41
C GLN A 33 3.35 0.87 2.53
N PRO A 34 2.64 2.01 2.43
CA PRO A 34 1.47 2.13 1.57
C PRO A 34 1.88 2.05 0.09
N ILE A 35 1.15 1.24 -0.67
CA ILE A 35 1.30 1.08 -2.11
C ILE A 35 -0.08 1.24 -2.77
N LEU A 36 -0.21 2.24 -3.63
CA LEU A 36 -1.40 2.50 -4.43
C LEU A 36 -1.28 1.79 -5.79
N VAL A 37 -2.24 0.95 -6.12
CA VAL A 37 -2.43 0.47 -7.50
C VAL A 37 -3.50 1.28 -8.21
N LEU A 38 -3.34 1.57 -9.50
CA LEU A 38 -4.28 2.40 -10.28
C LEU A 38 -5.53 1.65 -10.75
N THR A 39 -5.51 0.31 -10.69
CA THR A 39 -6.69 -0.54 -10.91
C THR A 39 -7.82 -0.26 -9.90
N GLY A 40 -9.07 -0.60 -10.25
CA GLY A 40 -10.21 -0.41 -9.35
C GLY A 40 -10.53 1.06 -9.12
N LYS A 41 -10.42 1.52 -7.87
CA LYS A 41 -10.61 2.93 -7.45
C LYS A 41 -9.32 3.75 -7.51
N GLY A 42 -8.20 3.15 -7.91
CA GLY A 42 -6.87 3.75 -7.81
C GLY A 42 -6.72 5.09 -8.51
N GLU A 43 -7.20 5.21 -9.75
CA GLU A 43 -7.22 6.48 -10.50
C GLU A 43 -8.02 7.59 -9.82
N LYS A 44 -9.08 7.23 -9.08
CA LYS A 44 -9.84 8.19 -8.28
C LYS A 44 -9.03 8.60 -7.05
N THR A 45 -8.46 7.64 -6.35
CA THR A 45 -7.58 7.87 -5.19
C THR A 45 -6.40 8.79 -5.55
N LEU A 46 -5.74 8.54 -6.68
CA LEU A 46 -4.64 9.33 -7.20
C LEU A 46 -5.05 10.80 -7.43
N ARG A 47 -6.16 11.02 -8.14
CA ARG A 47 -6.68 12.37 -8.45
C ARG A 47 -7.11 13.14 -7.20
N GLU A 48 -7.67 12.47 -6.20
CA GLU A 48 -8.08 13.11 -4.95
C GLU A 48 -6.87 13.51 -4.08
N GLY A 49 -5.75 12.79 -4.17
CA GLY A 49 -4.50 13.16 -3.50
C GLY A 49 -4.55 13.13 -1.97
N LYS A 50 -5.53 12.42 -1.37
CA LYS A 50 -5.78 12.38 0.08
C LYS A 50 -5.10 11.20 0.80
N PHE A 51 -4.12 10.58 0.17
CA PHE A 51 -3.38 9.42 0.69
C PHE A 51 -2.02 9.84 1.30
N PRO A 52 -1.38 8.97 2.11
CA PRO A 52 -0.09 9.24 2.75
C PRO A 52 0.99 9.68 1.76
N LYS A 53 1.86 10.62 2.15
CA LYS A 53 2.91 11.16 1.27
C LYS A 53 3.98 10.15 0.87
N ASN A 54 4.20 9.13 1.70
CA ASN A 54 5.14 8.05 1.44
C ASN A 54 4.54 6.92 0.57
N THR A 55 3.37 7.11 -0.03
CA THR A 55 2.73 6.10 -0.88
C THR A 55 3.51 5.91 -2.19
N VAL A 56 3.88 4.67 -2.47
CA VAL A 56 4.43 4.26 -3.78
C VAL A 56 3.27 3.95 -4.72
N ILE A 57 3.38 4.30 -6.00
CA ILE A 57 2.28 4.18 -6.96
C ILE A 57 2.70 3.24 -8.10
N PHE A 58 1.85 2.26 -8.39
CA PHE A 58 2.01 1.32 -9.50
C PHE A 58 0.75 1.24 -10.37
N PRO A 59 0.88 0.95 -11.68
CA PRO A 59 -0.27 0.87 -12.57
C PRO A 59 -1.23 -0.26 -12.16
N ASP A 60 -0.71 -1.41 -11.74
CA ASP A 60 -1.49 -2.57 -11.32
C ASP A 60 -0.72 -3.44 -10.31
N LEU A 61 -1.38 -4.49 -9.83
CA LEU A 61 -0.80 -5.44 -8.89
C LEU A 61 0.36 -6.25 -9.50
N ALA A 62 0.30 -6.58 -10.80
CA ALA A 62 1.35 -7.37 -11.45
C ALA A 62 2.68 -6.59 -11.49
N PHE A 63 2.60 -5.30 -11.80
CA PHE A 63 3.75 -4.40 -11.77
C PHE A 63 4.27 -4.22 -10.34
N ALA A 64 3.38 -4.01 -9.35
CA ALA A 64 3.77 -3.89 -7.95
C ALA A 64 4.54 -5.13 -7.45
N VAL A 65 4.05 -6.33 -7.76
CA VAL A 65 4.72 -7.59 -7.40
C VAL A 65 6.07 -7.71 -8.10
N THR A 66 6.16 -7.34 -9.37
CA THR A 66 7.42 -7.37 -10.12
C THR A 66 8.47 -6.48 -9.47
N ALA A 67 8.12 -5.26 -9.09
CA ALA A 67 9.02 -4.34 -8.38
C ALA A 67 9.48 -4.89 -7.02
N LEU A 68 8.54 -5.45 -6.23
CA LEU A 68 8.86 -6.04 -4.92
C LEU A 68 9.82 -7.25 -5.03
N LEU A 69 9.71 -8.05 -6.09
CA LEU A 69 10.60 -9.19 -6.33
C LEU A 69 11.97 -8.76 -6.88
N ALA A 70 12.05 -7.61 -7.54
CA ALA A 70 13.30 -7.05 -8.04
C ALA A 70 14.18 -6.47 -6.91
N GLY A 71 13.60 -6.17 -5.76
CA GLY A 71 14.30 -5.58 -4.61
C GLY A 71 14.52 -4.07 -4.70
N ASP A 72 13.67 -3.38 -5.48
CA ASP A 72 13.64 -1.92 -5.60
C ASP A 72 13.05 -1.23 -4.34
#